data_AF-A0A6M7VG37-F1
#
_entry.id   AF-A0A6M7VG37-F1
#
_cell.length_a   1.000
_cell.length_b   1.000
_cell.length_c   1.000
_cell.angle_alpha   90.00
_cell.angle_beta   90.00
_cell.angle_gamma   90.00
#
_symmetry.space_group_name_H-M   'P 1'
#
loop_
_entity.id
_entity.type
_entity.pdbx_description
1 polymer ?
#
loop_
_entity_poly.entity_id
_entity_poly.type
_entity_poly.pdbx_seq_one_letter_code
_entity_poly.pdbx_strand_id
1 'polypeptide(L)'
;MSEPVTLIFRVSLRARLYRDIEVSSSSTLADLAEAIVAAYDFDMDHAYGFYSKLTGKLFDSPRRFELFADMEGSGSRSVKRTRVITAFQKVGSAMTFLYDYGDEWRFRVEVIGTAQPRPNTSYPQILSKIGKAPPQYPDIEDE
;
A
#
# COMPACT_ATOMS: atom_id res chain seq x y z
N MET A 1 -5.69 -24.23 -12.81
CA MET A 1 -6.10 -22.98 -12.13
C MET A 1 -5.34 -22.95 -10.81
N SER A 2 -4.57 -21.89 -10.51
CA SER A 2 -3.94 -21.77 -9.19
C SER A 2 -5.00 -21.58 -8.12
N GLU A 3 -4.80 -22.18 -6.95
CA GLU A 3 -5.69 -21.98 -5.81
C GLU A 3 -5.79 -20.50 -5.44
N PRO A 4 -6.96 -20.03 -4.97
CA PRO A 4 -7.07 -18.67 -4.48
C PRO A 4 -6.15 -18.50 -3.28
N VAL A 5 -5.36 -17.44 -3.30
CA VAL A 5 -4.36 -17.13 -2.28
C VAL A 5 -4.57 -15.71 -1.77
N THR A 6 -4.29 -15.47 -0.50
CA THR A 6 -4.19 -14.13 0.07
C THR A 6 -2.73 -13.77 0.30
N LEU A 7 -2.42 -12.49 0.20
CA LEU A 7 -1.11 -11.94 0.49
C LEU A 7 -1.16 -11.22 1.84
N ILE A 8 -0.16 -11.46 2.68
CA ILE A 8 0.00 -10.76 3.96
C ILE A 8 1.06 -9.69 3.76
N PHE A 9 0.66 -8.43 3.86
CA PHE A 9 1.51 -7.26 3.73
C PHE A 9 1.87 -6.71 5.09
N ARG A 10 3.16 -6.51 5.35
CA ARG A 10 3.62 -5.61 6.40
C ARG A 10 3.76 -4.21 5.82
N VAL A 11 3.05 -3.26 6.42
CA VAL A 11 3.00 -1.85 6.03
C VAL A 11 3.60 -1.03 7.16
N SER A 12 4.83 -0.56 6.98
CA SER A 12 5.62 0.09 8.02
C SER A 12 5.81 1.58 7.72
N LEU A 13 5.45 2.43 8.67
CA LEU A 13 5.82 3.84 8.65
C LEU A 13 7.17 4.06 9.35
N ARG A 14 7.45 3.30 10.42
CA ARG A 14 8.73 3.25 11.15
C ARG A 14 8.97 1.82 11.66
N ALA A 15 10.19 1.51 12.11
CA ALA A 15 10.56 0.16 12.56
C ALA A 15 9.62 -0.45 13.63
N ARG A 16 9.06 0.39 14.52
CA ARG A 16 8.11 -0.03 15.57
C ARG A 16 6.71 0.55 15.37
N LEU A 17 6.37 0.92 14.13
CA LEU A 17 5.06 1.42 13.75
C LEU A 17 4.66 0.78 12.42
N TYR A 18 3.87 -0.29 12.50
CA TYR A 18 3.43 -1.05 11.34
C TYR A 18 2.06 -1.69 11.50
N ARG A 19 1.50 -2.12 10.37
CA ARG A 19 0.26 -2.89 10.26
C ARG A 19 0.55 -4.12 9.43
N ASP A 20 0.10 -5.29 9.87
CA ASP A 20 0.05 -6.46 8.99
C ASP A 20 -1.39 -6.57 8.44
N ILE A 21 -1.53 -6.55 7.11
CA ILE A 21 -2.80 -6.51 6.40
C ILE A 21 -2.86 -7.70 5.44
N GLU A 22 -3.87 -8.53 5.58
CA GLU A 22 -4.15 -9.63 4.66
C GLU A 22 -5.12 -9.17 3.57
N VAL A 23 -4.77 -9.40 2.31
CA VAL A 23 -5.54 -8.96 1.15
C VAL A 23 -5.67 -10.11 0.15
N SER A 24 -6.80 -10.19 -0.56
CA SER A 24 -6.95 -11.15 -1.66
C SER A 24 -5.90 -10.89 -2.75
N SER A 25 -5.29 -11.95 -3.30
CA SER A 25 -4.37 -11.82 -4.44
C SER A 25 -5.01 -11.18 -5.67
N SER A 26 -6.34 -11.26 -5.80
CA SER A 26 -7.10 -10.66 -6.89
C SER A 26 -7.41 -9.17 -6.70
N SER A 27 -7.24 -8.64 -5.48
CA SER A 27 -7.47 -7.23 -5.18
C SER A 27 -6.52 -6.33 -5.97
N THR A 28 -6.96 -5.09 -6.21
CA THR A 28 -6.18 -4.08 -6.90
C THR A 28 -5.20 -3.39 -5.94
N LEU A 29 -4.23 -2.66 -6.50
CA LEU A 29 -3.37 -1.77 -5.70
C LEU A 29 -4.17 -0.61 -5.10
N ALA A 30 -5.30 -0.20 -5.69
CA ALA A 30 -6.20 0.78 -5.09
C ALA A 30 -6.85 0.22 -3.81
N ASP A 31 -7.36 -1.01 -3.86
CA ASP A 31 -7.92 -1.69 -2.66
C ASP A 31 -6.87 -1.79 -1.54
N LEU A 32 -5.61 -2.07 -1.90
CA LEU A 32 -4.51 -2.09 -0.93
C LEU A 32 -4.21 -0.69 -0.37
N ALA A 33 -4.24 0.36 -1.20
CA ALA A 33 -4.03 1.73 -0.75
C ALA A 33 -5.11 2.16 0.25
N GLU A 34 -6.39 1.91 -0.06
CA GLU A 34 -7.51 2.17 0.85
C GLU A 34 -7.33 1.43 2.18
N ALA A 35 -6.93 0.14 2.11
CA ALA A 35 -6.66 -0.66 3.31
C ALA A 35 -5.52 -0.10 4.16
N ILE A 36 -4.45 0.41 3.53
CA ILE A 36 -3.31 1.02 4.23
C ILE A 36 -3.76 2.30 4.94
N VAL A 37 -4.38 3.22 4.22
CA VAL A 37 -4.81 4.53 4.73
C VAL A 37 -5.77 4.35 5.91
N ALA A 38 -6.79 3.49 5.75
CA ALA A 38 -7.72 3.15 6.83
C ALA A 38 -7.02 2.47 8.02
N ALA A 39 -6.00 1.63 7.82
CA ALA A 39 -5.30 0.96 8.92
C ALA A 39 -4.47 1.91 9.80
N TYR A 40 -4.14 3.10 9.28
CA TYR A 40 -3.47 4.18 10.00
C TYR A 40 -4.43 5.27 10.48
N ASP A 41 -5.75 5.05 10.37
CA ASP A 41 -6.80 5.99 10.77
C ASP A 41 -6.68 7.35 10.02
N PHE A 42 -6.25 7.30 8.76
CA PHE A 42 -6.19 8.43 7.84
C PHE A 42 -7.45 8.45 6.94
N ASP A 43 -7.82 9.63 6.46
CA ASP A 43 -8.80 9.84 5.42
C ASP A 43 -8.18 9.66 4.03
N MET A 44 -8.95 9.08 3.10
CA MET A 44 -8.53 8.77 1.72
C MET A 44 -8.92 9.88 0.75
N ASP A 45 -8.28 11.03 0.88
CA ASP A 45 -8.59 12.29 0.22
C ASP A 45 -7.48 12.81 -0.71
N HIS A 46 -6.29 12.20 -0.68
CA HIS A 46 -5.14 12.63 -1.48
C HIS A 46 -4.69 11.60 -2.53
N ALA A 47 -3.85 12.07 -3.46
CA ALA A 47 -3.23 11.25 -4.48
C ALA A 47 -2.14 10.33 -3.91
N TYR A 48 -1.88 9.21 -4.60
CA TYR A 48 -0.94 8.20 -4.14
C TYR A 48 -0.39 7.32 -5.26
N GLY A 49 0.68 6.60 -4.95
CA GLY A 49 1.31 5.63 -5.83
C GLY A 49 2.20 4.61 -5.13
N PHE A 50 2.55 3.54 -5.84
CA PHE A 50 3.49 2.51 -5.42
C PHE A 50 4.75 2.53 -6.28
N TYR A 51 5.90 2.57 -5.62
CA TYR A 51 7.21 2.78 -6.23
C TYR A 51 8.18 1.67 -5.82
N SER A 52 8.89 1.05 -6.78
CA SER A 52 9.78 -0.08 -6.45
C SER A 52 11.04 0.33 -5.69
N LYS A 53 11.44 1.60 -5.72
CA LYS A 53 12.52 2.11 -4.87
C LYS A 53 12.02 2.23 -3.43
N LEU A 54 12.85 1.80 -2.48
CA LEU A 54 12.59 1.91 -1.04
C LEU A 54 13.22 3.17 -0.42
N THR A 55 14.11 3.84 -1.16
CA THR A 55 14.85 5.03 -0.73
C THR A 55 15.13 5.97 -1.91
N GLY A 56 15.54 7.20 -1.60
CA GLY A 56 15.91 8.20 -2.61
C GLY A 56 14.72 8.74 -3.41
N LYS A 57 14.95 9.05 -4.68
CA LYS A 57 13.96 9.61 -5.61
C LYS A 57 13.00 8.52 -6.08
N LEU A 58 11.80 8.49 -5.51
CA LEU A 58 10.78 7.46 -5.78
C LEU A 58 10.29 7.48 -7.23
N PHE A 59 10.12 8.66 -7.82
CA PHE A 59 9.65 8.83 -9.21
C PHE A 59 10.64 8.30 -10.26
N ASP A 60 11.89 8.03 -9.89
CA ASP A 60 12.89 7.35 -10.73
C ASP A 60 12.79 5.80 -10.62
N SER A 61 11.71 5.29 -10.03
CA SER A 61 11.52 3.84 -9.87
C SER A 61 11.32 3.17 -11.23
N PRO A 62 11.98 2.03 -11.50
CA PRO A 62 11.75 1.28 -12.73
C PRO A 62 10.33 0.70 -12.83
N ARG A 63 9.67 0.48 -11.67
CA ARG A 63 8.26 0.11 -11.61
C ARG A 63 7.50 1.13 -10.76
N ARG A 64 6.50 1.74 -11.38
CA ARG A 64 5.63 2.76 -10.78
C ARG A 64 4.19 2.41 -11.07
N PHE A 65 3.36 2.50 -10.04
CA PHE A 65 1.91 2.36 -10.17
C PHE A 65 1.24 3.58 -9.55
N GLU A 66 0.48 4.34 -10.32
CA GLU A 66 -0.02 5.65 -9.90
C GLU A 66 -1.52 5.78 -10.13
N LEU A 67 -2.15 6.66 -9.35
CA LEU A 67 -3.59 6.94 -9.44
C LEU A 67 -3.99 7.52 -10.80
N PHE A 68 -3.15 8.38 -11.37
CA PHE A 68 -3.40 9.09 -12.63
C PHE A 68 -2.62 8.51 -13.82
N ALA A 69 -2.28 7.22 -13.78
CA ALA A 69 -1.51 6.57 -14.83
C ALA A 69 -2.17 6.61 -16.23
N ASP A 70 -3.49 6.80 -16.29
CA ASP A 70 -4.25 6.92 -17.53
C ASP A 70 -4.12 8.31 -18.19
N MET A 71 -3.41 9.26 -17.56
CA MET A 71 -3.04 10.53 -18.21
C MET A 71 -1.84 10.33 -19.16
N GLU A 72 -1.89 11.01 -20.31
CA GLU A 72 -0.88 10.91 -21.36
C GLU A 72 0.52 11.27 -20.83
N GLY A 73 1.52 10.42 -21.12
CA GLY A 73 2.92 10.66 -20.76
C GLY A 73 3.39 10.14 -19.39
N SER A 74 2.54 9.51 -18.57
CA SER A 74 2.92 9.08 -17.20
C SER A 74 4.04 8.02 -17.16
N GLY A 75 4.09 7.14 -18.17
CA GLY A 75 4.99 5.98 -18.17
C GLY A 75 4.80 5.04 -16.96
N SER A 76 3.68 5.16 -16.23
CA SER A 76 3.35 4.36 -15.06
C SER A 76 2.13 3.47 -15.32
N ARG A 77 1.90 2.47 -14.45
CA ARG A 77 0.75 1.56 -14.56
C ARG A 77 -0.36 2.00 -13.61
N SER A 78 -1.62 1.80 -13.97
CA SER A 78 -2.75 2.19 -13.09
C SER A 78 -2.85 1.32 -11.84
N VAL A 79 -2.98 1.94 -10.66
CA VAL A 79 -3.27 1.25 -9.39
C VAL A 79 -4.64 0.57 -9.39
N LYS A 80 -5.63 1.17 -10.07
CA LYS A 80 -7.00 0.64 -10.17
C LYS A 80 -7.09 -0.61 -11.05
N ARG A 81 -6.14 -0.79 -11.97
CA ARG A 81 -6.14 -1.91 -12.94
C ARG A 81 -5.07 -2.97 -12.65
N THR A 82 -4.19 -2.71 -11.69
CA THR A 82 -3.10 -3.63 -11.35
C THR A 82 -3.46 -4.41 -10.10
N ARG A 83 -3.48 -5.74 -10.21
CA ARG A 83 -3.67 -6.63 -9.06
C ARG A 83 -2.43 -6.68 -8.17
N VAL A 84 -2.63 -6.86 -6.87
CA VAL A 84 -1.54 -6.96 -5.88
C VAL A 84 -0.56 -8.08 -6.22
N ILE A 85 -1.02 -9.24 -6.69
CA ILE A 85 -0.16 -10.37 -7.07
C ILE A 85 0.68 -10.10 -8.33
N THR A 86 0.23 -9.19 -9.19
CA THR A 86 1.00 -8.74 -10.37
C THR A 86 2.07 -7.73 -9.97
N ALA A 87 1.78 -6.88 -8.98
CA ALA A 87 2.70 -5.87 -8.47
C ALA A 87 3.77 -6.47 -7.55
N PHE A 88 3.38 -7.36 -6.65
CA PHE A 88 4.23 -8.05 -5.69
C PHE A 88 4.32 -9.53 -6.03
N GLN A 89 5.39 -9.90 -6.75
CA GLN A 89 5.47 -11.20 -7.43
C GLN A 89 5.78 -12.38 -6.50
N LYS A 90 6.35 -12.12 -5.32
CA LYS A 90 6.74 -13.15 -4.34
C LYS A 90 6.83 -12.58 -2.93
N VAL A 91 6.83 -13.47 -1.93
CA VAL A 91 7.21 -13.14 -0.56
C VAL A 91 8.60 -12.47 -0.55
N GLY A 92 8.74 -11.42 0.25
CA GLY A 92 9.91 -10.53 0.28
C GLY A 92 9.90 -9.42 -0.78
N SER A 93 8.90 -9.39 -1.70
CA SER A 93 8.71 -8.23 -2.58
C SER A 93 8.30 -7.02 -1.75
N ALA A 94 8.99 -5.90 -1.96
CA ALA A 94 8.71 -4.66 -1.26
C ALA A 94 8.63 -3.47 -2.21
N MET A 95 7.80 -2.48 -1.86
CA MET A 95 7.65 -1.21 -2.55
C MET A 95 7.41 -0.09 -1.52
N THR A 96 7.66 1.16 -1.91
CA THR A 96 7.19 2.32 -1.16
C THR A 96 5.78 2.68 -1.64
N PHE A 97 4.82 2.72 -0.73
CA PHE A 97 3.56 3.39 -0.93
C PHE A 97 3.72 4.85 -0.49
N LEU A 98 3.62 5.77 -1.45
CA LEU A 98 3.64 7.20 -1.22
C LEU A 98 2.19 7.69 -1.23
N TYR A 99 1.72 8.20 -0.10
CA TYR A 99 0.40 8.79 0.07
C TYR A 99 0.56 10.28 0.36
N ASP A 100 -0.28 11.09 -0.27
CA ASP A 100 -0.16 12.55 -0.28
C ASP A 100 1.16 13.02 -0.89
N TYR A 101 1.11 13.58 -2.11
CA TYR A 101 2.33 14.06 -2.78
C TYR A 101 2.82 15.42 -2.25
N GLY A 102 2.04 16.11 -1.42
CA GLY A 102 2.47 17.30 -0.69
C GLY A 102 3.25 16.93 0.56
N ASP A 103 2.63 16.15 1.45
CA ASP A 103 3.22 15.78 2.75
C ASP A 103 4.11 14.53 2.73
N GLU A 104 4.06 13.78 1.63
CA GLU A 104 4.92 12.63 1.34
C GLU A 104 4.92 11.54 2.42
N TRP A 105 3.74 11.03 2.80
CA TRP A 105 3.65 9.86 3.67
C TRP A 105 4.22 8.62 2.97
N ARG A 106 5.39 8.17 3.42
CA ARG A 106 6.13 7.04 2.84
C ARG A 106 6.01 5.80 3.71
N PHE A 107 5.20 4.85 3.26
CA PHE A 107 5.08 3.53 3.89
C PHE A 107 5.91 2.50 3.13
N ARG A 108 6.73 1.72 3.84
CA ARG A 108 7.31 0.50 3.28
C ARG A 108 6.27 -0.60 3.31
N VAL A 109 5.92 -1.13 2.13
CA VAL A 109 4.94 -2.21 1.96
C VAL A 109 5.68 -3.46 1.49
N GLU A 110 5.65 -4.53 2.27
CA GLU A 110 6.36 -5.78 2.00
C GLU A 110 5.45 -6.99 2.14
N VAL A 111 5.49 -7.92 1.18
CA VAL A 111 4.81 -9.21 1.32
C VAL A 111 5.60 -10.09 2.27
N ILE A 112 5.05 -10.37 3.45
CA ILE A 112 5.70 -11.21 4.48
C ILE A 112 5.23 -12.66 4.48
N GLY A 113 4.16 -12.96 3.75
CA GLY A 113 3.64 -14.32 3.64
C GLY A 113 2.42 -14.42 2.75
N THR A 114 1.92 -15.64 2.60
CA THR A 114 0.69 -15.97 1.89
C THR A 114 -0.15 -16.91 2.72
N ALA A 115 -1.47 -16.87 2.57
CA ALA A 115 -2.38 -17.80 3.23
C ALA A 115 -3.47 -18.26 2.27
N GLN A 116 -4.18 -19.33 2.65
CA GLN A 116 -5.43 -19.69 1.99
C GLN A 116 -6.55 -18.78 2.51
N PRO A 117 -7.45 -18.32 1.63
CA PRO A 117 -8.58 -17.50 2.04
C PRO A 117 -9.48 -18.28 3.01
N ARG A 118 -9.95 -17.59 4.04
CA ARG A 118 -10.88 -18.18 5.02
C ARG A 118 -12.31 -18.14 4.49
N PRO A 119 -13.10 -19.22 4.66
CA PRO A 119 -14.53 -19.20 4.33
C PRO A 119 -15.25 -18.03 5.01
N ASN A 120 -16.23 -17.44 4.33
CA ASN A 120 -17.08 -16.35 4.83
C ASN A 120 -16.32 -15.13 5.38
N THR A 121 -15.10 -14.88 4.89
CA THR A 121 -14.28 -13.73 5.29
C THR A 121 -14.19 -12.71 4.15
N SER A 122 -14.53 -11.45 4.44
CA SER A 122 -14.29 -10.34 3.52
C SER A 122 -12.86 -9.83 3.69
N TYR A 123 -12.18 -9.52 2.60
CA TYR A 123 -10.85 -8.91 2.60
C TYR A 123 -10.96 -7.45 2.16
N PRO A 124 -10.08 -6.54 2.65
CA PRO A 124 -8.89 -6.77 3.46
C PRO A 124 -9.18 -7.08 4.95
N GLN A 125 -8.21 -7.68 5.65
CA GLN A 125 -8.25 -7.95 7.09
C GLN A 125 -6.98 -7.41 7.77
N ILE A 126 -7.13 -6.65 8.86
CA ILE A 126 -5.98 -6.20 9.66
C ILE A 126 -5.64 -7.29 10.67
N LEU A 127 -4.46 -7.89 10.53
CA LEU A 127 -3.99 -8.98 11.39
C LEU A 127 -3.24 -8.46 12.63
N SER A 128 -2.52 -7.35 12.50
CA SER A 128 -1.77 -6.76 13.61
C SER A 128 -1.68 -5.24 13.51
N LYS A 129 -1.70 -4.56 14.66
CA LYS A 129 -1.40 -3.13 14.80
C LYS A 129 -0.30 -2.94 15.84
N ILE A 130 0.89 -2.50 15.41
CA ILE A 130 2.02 -2.22 16.29
C ILE A 130 2.35 -0.73 16.22
N GLY A 131 2.45 -0.08 17.39
CA GLY A 131 2.68 1.36 17.51
C GLY A 131 1.43 2.22 17.25
N LYS A 132 1.40 3.39 17.89
CA LYS A 132 0.33 4.39 17.71
C LYS A 132 0.50 5.09 16.35
N ALA A 133 -0.56 5.14 15.55
CA ALA A 133 -0.55 5.95 14.32
C ALA A 133 -0.44 7.44 14.69
N PRO A 134 0.35 8.24 13.97
CA PRO A 134 0.34 9.68 14.13
C PRO A 134 -1.01 10.25 13.68
N PRO A 135 -1.40 11.48 14.10
CA PRO A 135 -2.45 12.19 13.39
C PRO A 135 -2.04 12.38 11.92
N GLN A 136 -3.02 12.37 11.01
CA GLN A 136 -2.76 12.55 9.58
C GLN A 136 -2.22 13.94 9.28
N TYR A 137 -2.85 14.99 9.82
CA TYR A 137 -2.35 16.36 9.76
C TYR A 137 -2.46 16.95 11.17
N PRO A 138 -1.34 17.29 11.83
CA PRO A 138 -1.41 18.04 13.09
C PRO A 138 -1.96 19.44 12.82
N ASP A 139 -2.81 19.94 13.71
CA ASP A 139 -3.24 21.33 13.65
C ASP A 139 -2.00 22.24 13.66
N ILE A 140 -1.90 23.12 12.67
CA ILE A 140 -0.92 24.20 12.70
C ILE A 140 -1.41 25.12 13.83
N GLU A 141 -0.67 25.19 14.94
CA GLU A 141 -0.94 26.24 15.93
C GLU A 141 -0.77 27.58 15.20
N ASP A 142 -1.88 28.29 14.99
CA ASP A 142 -1.85 29.69 14.53
C ASP A 142 -1.01 30.48 15.53
N GLU A 143 0.16 30.94 15.09
CA GLU A 143 1.08 31.79 15.87
C GLU A 143 0.55 33.23 16.00
#